data_AF-A0A9D8CQA5-F1
#
_entry.id   AF-A0A9D8CQA5-F1
#
_cell.length_a   1.000
_cell.length_b   1.000
_cell.length_c   1.000
_cell.angle_alpha   90.00
_cell.angle_beta   90.00
_cell.angle_gamma   90.00
#
_symmetry.space_group_name_H-M   'P 1'
#
loop_
_entity.id
_entity.type
_entity.pdbx_description
1 polymer ?
#
loop_
_entity_poly.entity_id
_entity_poly.type
_entity_poly.pdbx_seq_one_letter_code
_entity_poly.pdbx_strand_id
1 'polypeptide(L)'
;MPAEHGGQGGTLMDAVLAIEQVALAGYRNLPRGDLDAVADAIVRLSELARLRGVTVLDAEINPLIVKPAGQGVIAVDGLARLRRPG
;
A
#
# COMPACT_ATOMS: atom_id res chain seq x y z
N MET A 1 -20.23 -19.43 31.60
CA MET A 1 -19.16 -18.41 31.65
C MET A 1 -18.30 -18.60 30.41
N PRO A 2 -18.44 -17.81 29.34
CA PRO A 2 -17.54 -17.93 28.20
C PRO A 2 -16.33 -17.02 28.44
N ALA A 3 -15.14 -17.59 28.33
CA ALA A 3 -13.91 -16.84 28.11
C ALA A 3 -13.00 -17.67 27.21
N GLU A 4 -13.55 -18.07 26.06
CA GLU A 4 -12.75 -18.54 24.94
C GLU A 4 -11.95 -17.37 24.38
N HIS A 5 -10.67 -17.34 24.76
CA HIS A 5 -9.64 -16.52 24.14
C HIS A 5 -9.44 -17.02 22.71
N GLY A 6 -10.33 -16.61 21.80
CA GLY A 6 -10.18 -16.80 20.37
C GLY A 6 -8.99 -15.97 19.90
N GLY A 7 -7.84 -16.63 19.70
CA GLY A 7 -6.67 -16.03 19.11
C GLY A 7 -7.05 -15.33 17.80
N GLN A 8 -6.97 -14.00 17.81
CA GLN A 8 -6.97 -13.21 16.58
C GLN A 8 -5.63 -13.48 15.90
N GLY A 9 -5.54 -14.60 15.18
CA GLY A 9 -4.51 -14.80 14.18
C GLY A 9 -4.67 -13.66 13.19
N GLY A 10 -3.73 -12.71 13.22
CA GLY A 10 -3.76 -11.55 12.34
C GLY A 10 -3.84 -12.02 10.91
N THR A 11 -5.01 -11.84 10.27
CA THR A 11 -5.10 -11.98 8.83
C THR A 11 -4.14 -10.98 8.23
N LEU A 12 -3.13 -11.49 7.51
CA LEU A 12 -2.21 -10.67 6.74
C LEU A 12 -3.06 -9.89 5.72
N MET A 13 -3.00 -8.56 5.79
CA MET A 13 -3.59 -7.69 4.77
C MET A 13 -2.86 -7.91 3.45
N ASP A 14 -3.61 -8.06 2.36
CA ASP A 14 -3.03 -8.06 1.01
C ASP A 14 -2.93 -6.62 0.49
N ALA A 15 -1.81 -6.27 -0.15
CA ALA A 15 -1.54 -4.89 -0.56
C ALA A 15 -0.87 -4.85 -1.93
N VAL A 16 -1.45 -4.07 -2.85
CA VAL A 16 -0.96 -3.95 -4.23
C VAL A 16 -0.70 -2.48 -4.59
N LEU A 17 0.48 -2.24 -5.17
CA LEU A 17 0.85 -0.97 -5.79
C LEU A 17 1.17 -1.24 -7.26
N ALA A 18 0.35 -0.69 -8.16
CA ALA A 18 0.60 -0.80 -9.59
C ALA A 18 1.57 0.30 -10.03
N ILE A 19 2.81 -0.11 -10.32
CA ILE A 19 3.90 0.77 -10.78
C ILE A 19 4.46 0.24 -12.09
N GLU A 20 4.60 1.11 -13.10
CA GLU A 20 5.24 0.74 -14.37
C GLU A 20 6.77 0.67 -14.22
N GLN A 21 7.38 -0.40 -14.76
CA GLN A 21 8.83 -0.65 -14.69
C GLN A 21 9.66 0.48 -15.32
N VAL A 22 9.16 1.11 -16.39
CA VAL A 22 9.80 2.27 -17.04
C VAL A 22 9.90 3.46 -16.08
N ALA A 23 8.92 3.65 -15.20
CA ALA A 23 8.93 4.73 -14.22
C ALA A 23 10.00 4.53 -13.14
N LEU A 24 10.33 3.27 -12.80
CA LEU A 24 11.34 2.95 -11.79
C LEU A 24 12.77 3.03 -12.32
N ALA A 25 13.04 2.38 -13.45
CA ALA A 25 14.39 2.27 -13.99
C ALA A 25 14.87 3.53 -14.74
N GLY A 26 13.92 4.36 -15.19
CA GLY A 26 14.16 5.33 -16.26
C GLY A 26 14.32 4.64 -17.61
N TYR A 27 13.93 5.30 -18.71
CA TYR A 27 14.14 4.80 -20.06
C TYR A 27 14.86 5.84 -20.92
N ARG A 28 16.02 5.46 -21.47
CA ARG A 28 16.91 6.36 -22.23
C ARG A 28 17.25 7.64 -21.45
N ASN A 29 16.86 8.82 -21.94
CA ASN A 29 17.15 10.13 -21.35
C ASN A 29 16.15 10.55 -20.26
N LEU A 30 15.20 9.69 -19.88
CA LEU A 30 14.29 10.03 -18.79
C LEU A 30 14.98 9.88 -17.42
N PRO A 31 14.73 10.80 -16.48
CA PRO A 31 15.17 10.65 -15.10
C PRO A 31 14.65 9.35 -14.49
N ARG A 32 15.42 8.77 -13.57
CA ARG A 32 14.95 7.67 -12.71
C ARG A 32 13.80 8.14 -11.82
N GLY A 33 12.86 7.24 -11.55
CA GLY A 33 11.81 7.47 -10.58
C GLY A 33 12.34 7.56 -9.15
N ASP A 34 11.54 8.18 -8.29
CA ASP A 34 11.81 8.31 -6.86
C ASP A 34 11.54 7.01 -6.10
N LEU A 35 12.57 6.15 -6.02
CA LEU A 35 12.48 4.86 -5.34
C LEU A 35 12.28 4.99 -3.83
N ASP A 36 12.85 6.02 -3.20
CA ASP A 36 12.70 6.25 -1.76
C ASP A 36 11.23 6.59 -1.44
N ALA A 37 10.60 7.42 -2.27
CA ALA A 37 9.18 7.72 -2.13
C ALA A 37 8.27 6.52 -2.42
N VAL A 38 8.65 5.64 -3.36
CA VAL A 38 7.95 4.36 -3.57
C VAL A 38 8.05 3.48 -2.32
N ALA A 39 9.24 3.36 -1.73
CA ALA A 39 9.43 2.58 -0.51
C ALA A 39 8.61 3.14 0.66
N ASP A 40 8.60 4.46 0.84
CA ASP A 40 7.77 5.12 1.86
C ASP A 40 6.28 4.86 1.62
N ALA A 41 5.81 4.88 0.37
CA ALA A 41 4.43 4.54 0.03
C ALA A 41 4.06 3.09 0.38
N ILE A 42 4.95 2.13 0.12
CA ILE A 42 4.77 0.72 0.50
C ILE A 42 4.66 0.59 2.02
N VAL A 43 5.57 1.21 2.76
CA VAL A 43 5.57 1.19 4.23
C VAL A 43 4.26 1.77 4.76
N ARG A 44 3.84 2.95 4.29
CA ARG A 44 2.58 3.58 4.71
C ARG A 44 1.36 2.74 4.37
N LEU A 45 1.34 2.07 3.22
CA LEU A 45 0.26 1.16 2.85
C LEU A 45 0.19 -0.05 3.80
N SER A 46 1.34 -0.60 4.19
CA SER A 46 1.41 -1.71 5.14
C SER A 46 0.91 -1.35 6.55
N GLU A 47 1.04 -0.07 6.95
CA GLU A 47 0.56 0.41 8.25
C GLU A 47 -0.98 0.37 8.35
N LEU A 48 -1.72 0.27 7.23
CA LEU A 48 -3.17 0.06 7.26
C LEU A 48 -3.56 -1.25 7.97
N ALA A 49 -2.69 -2.26 7.94
CA ALA A 49 -2.90 -3.52 8.67
C ALA A 49 -2.89 -3.33 10.20
N ARG A 50 -2.35 -2.21 10.69
CA ARG A 50 -2.19 -1.92 12.12
C ARG A 50 -3.27 -1.01 12.70
N LEU A 51 -4.24 -0.59 11.87
CA LEU A 51 -5.34 0.25 12.32
C LEU A 51 -6.20 -0.48 13.36
N ARG A 52 -6.59 0.26 14.41
CA ARG A 52 -7.48 -0.24 15.46
C ARG A 52 -8.92 0.11 15.11
N GLY A 53 -9.86 -0.80 15.43
CA GLY A 53 -11.29 -0.57 15.22
C GLY A 53 -11.77 -0.76 13.78
N VAL A 54 -10.86 -0.98 12.83
CA VAL A 54 -11.16 -1.38 11.46
C VAL A 54 -10.22 -2.53 11.08
N THR A 55 -10.73 -3.51 10.33
CA THR A 55 -9.88 -4.55 9.74
C THR A 55 -9.90 -4.38 8.23
N VAL A 56 -8.78 -3.92 7.69
CA VAL A 56 -8.55 -3.84 6.24
C VAL A 56 -8.19 -5.24 5.77
N LEU A 57 -8.95 -5.76 4.80
CA LEU A 57 -8.71 -7.07 4.19
C LEU A 57 -7.70 -6.94 3.05
N ASP A 58 -7.87 -5.89 2.24
CA ASP A 58 -7.00 -5.55 1.12
C ASP A 58 -7.01 -4.05 0.86
N ALA A 59 -5.91 -3.55 0.32
CA ALA A 59 -5.82 -2.23 -0.26
C ALA A 59 -4.99 -2.23 -1.55
N GLU A 60 -5.46 -1.51 -2.55
CA GLU A 60 -4.80 -1.32 -3.84
C GLU A 60 -4.65 0.18 -4.11
N ILE A 61 -3.47 0.58 -4.59
CA ILE A 61 -3.25 1.88 -5.22
C ILE A 61 -2.89 1.61 -6.68
N ASN A 62 -3.76 2.06 -7.58
CA ASN A 62 -3.59 1.86 -9.01
C ASN A 62 -4.35 2.91 -9.82
N PRO A 63 -3.68 3.82 -10.55
CA PRO A 63 -2.22 3.88 -10.73
C PRO A 63 -1.50 4.66 -9.61
N LEU A 64 -0.25 4.25 -9.33
CA LEU A 64 0.72 5.06 -8.60
C LEU A 64 1.71 5.70 -9.59
N ILE A 65 1.65 7.01 -9.76
CA ILE A 65 2.58 7.75 -10.61
C ILE A 65 3.86 8.02 -9.82
N VAL A 66 4.99 7.49 -10.32
CA VAL A 66 6.33 7.76 -9.77
C VAL A 66 6.94 8.94 -10.50
N LYS A 67 7.30 10.00 -9.77
CA LYS A 67 7.93 11.21 -10.33
C LYS A 67 9.47 11.03 -10.34
N PRO A 68 10.22 11.91 -11.03
CA PRO A 68 11.68 11.89 -10.96
C PRO A 68 12.20 11.88 -9.52
N ALA A 69 13.38 11.30 -9.30
CA ALA A 69 14.03 11.22 -8.00
C ALA A 69 14.03 12.58 -7.25
N GLY A 70 13.62 12.55 -5.98
CA GLY A 70 13.45 13.72 -5.12
C GLY A 70 12.11 14.45 -5.27
N GLN A 71 11.19 13.97 -6.13
CA GLN A 71 9.89 14.60 -6.37
C GLN A 71 8.70 13.78 -5.87
N GLY A 72 8.93 12.60 -5.31
CA GLY A 72 7.88 11.80 -4.69
C GLY A 72 7.05 10.94 -5.63
N VAL A 73 5.89 10.51 -5.12
CA VAL A 73 4.89 9.70 -5.83
C VAL A 73 3.50 10.32 -5.69
N ILE A 74 2.59 10.02 -6.62
CA ILE A 74 1.18 10.43 -6.58
C ILE A 74 0.30 9.20 -6.75
N ALA A 75 -0.52 8.91 -5.74
CA ALA A 75 -1.63 7.98 -5.87
C ALA A 75 -2.79 8.69 -6.59
N VAL A 76 -3.18 8.19 -7.76
CA VAL A 76 -4.30 8.78 -8.54
C VAL A 76 -5.62 8.21 -8.07
N ASP A 77 -5.64 6.93 -7.74
CA ASP A 77 -6.79 6.20 -7.23
C ASP A 77 -6.35 5.18 -6.16
N GLY A 78 -7.29 4.78 -5.31
CA GLY A 78 -7.07 3.79 -4.27
C GLY A 78 -8.36 3.14 -3.80
N LEU A 79 -8.33 1.82 -3.65
CA LEU A 79 -9.46 1.00 -3.19
C LEU A 79 -9.04 0.20 -1.96
N ALA A 80 -9.94 0.07 -0.98
CA ALA A 80 -9.72 -0.81 0.17
C ALA A 80 -11.01 -1.57 0.51
N ARG A 81 -10.91 -2.87 0.77
CA ARG A 81 -12.02 -3.64 1.35
C ARG A 81 -11.84 -3.81 2.84
N LEU A 82 -12.92 -3.55 3.56
CA LEU A 82 -12.96 -3.63 5.01
C LEU A 82 -13.81 -4.82 5.44
N ARG A 83 -13.43 -5.47 6.55
CA ARG A 83 -14.28 -6.43 7.22
C ARG A 83 -15.50 -5.70 7.79
N ARG A 84 -16.71 -6.17 7.45
CA ARG A 84 -17.92 -5.65 8.08
C ARG A 84 -17.88 -5.90 9.60
N PRO A 85 -18.33 -4.93 10.41
CA PRO A 85 -18.61 -5.20 11.83
C PRO A 85 -19.62 -6.35 11.94
N GLY A 86 -19.36 -7.24 12.90
CA GLY A 86 -20.32 -8.28 13.31
C GLY A 86 -21.37 -7.73 14.25
#